data_AF-A0AAX1LC79-F1
#
_entry.id   AF-A0AAX1LC79-F1
#
_cell.length_a   1.000
_cell.length_b   1.000
_cell.length_c   1.000
_cell.angle_alpha   90.00
_cell.angle_beta   90.00
_cell.angle_gamma   90.00
#
_symmetry.space_group_name_H-M   'P 1'
#
loop_
_entity.id
_entity.type
_entity.pdbx_description
1 polymer ?
#
loop_
_entity_poly.entity_id
_entity_poly.type
_entity_poly.pdbx_seq_one_letter_code
_entity_poly.pdbx_strand_id
1 'polypeptide(L)'
;MGSARFVKPLAWVGLIILIGPIVALAIRVPWLRFPEIVVRPETLEMVSITLSSAAWSTVITTLLGVPIALLLRGKKLVRIFVLLPLAMPPVVGGLALTALIGRRGITAPILDALGLQFAFAYPGVVASHIFVSLPFVVVAVDGALRTMDREIERSALGLGMSRSTVLNKITLPAIAAPLATGAGLAFARSLGEFGTTITFAGSMPGKTRTLPLGIYLEREIDPDAALAMAALLIGIALVVLVLATLPSLLQKSYKPTVRTIGDIDVERVRALSTPADTTHAGEFIVIIGPNGAGKTTYMRTLDGVLLTQNPGLPRTCTVKKALEMVTKDADAWISAAGLADLSDVPVPALSGGQAAHVALVRALATRPARLLLDEPLAAIDVARASAWRTVLHAVSKDRQTMLVTHNPTDIYALATSVIVIEGGKVAAQAPVEEILRVPPTQFVADLTGLNRITGTINSVHDGIVTLGDVSGVAGEDVPWDTLVPGAQAVAVFAPEAAILRLYSKEQNGSGPQESARNHWSGVVSGIAHSGGKINISVTIAGGNEVTVPITPASFADLALDYGTRVSVVAKALATSVYPR
;
A
#
# COMPACT_ATOMS: atom_id res chain seq x y z
N MET A 1 4.12 -9.89 26.37
CA MET A 1 4.70 -8.75 27.12
C MET A 1 6.09 -9.04 27.75
N GLY A 2 6.87 -10.02 27.27
CA GLY A 2 8.19 -10.36 27.85
C GLY A 2 9.41 -9.63 27.26
N SER A 3 9.31 -9.06 26.06
CA SER A 3 10.44 -8.40 25.37
C SER A 3 10.83 -7.03 25.93
N ALA A 4 9.92 -6.35 26.63
CA ALA A 4 10.14 -4.97 27.10
C ALA A 4 11.14 -4.85 28.27
N ARG A 5 11.42 -5.94 29.01
CA ARG A 5 12.30 -5.91 30.18
C ARG A 5 13.79 -5.75 29.82
N PHE A 6 14.23 -6.32 28.68
CA PHE A 6 15.62 -6.20 28.23
C PHE A 6 15.87 -4.97 27.34
N VAL A 7 14.83 -4.45 26.69
CA VAL A 7 14.95 -3.28 25.81
C VAL A 7 15.24 -2.00 26.60
N LYS A 8 14.60 -1.82 27.76
CA LYS A 8 14.76 -0.61 28.59
C LYS A 8 16.20 -0.39 29.09
N PRO A 9 16.89 -1.36 29.73
CA PRO A 9 18.26 -1.14 30.19
C PRO A 9 19.23 -0.91 29.03
N LEU A 10 19.07 -1.63 27.91
CA LEU A 10 19.91 -1.44 26.73
C LEU A 10 19.72 -0.06 26.09
N ALA A 11 18.48 0.45 26.08
CA ALA A 11 18.18 1.82 25.64
C ALA A 11 18.83 2.88 26.54
N TRP A 12 18.83 2.69 27.87
CA TRP A 12 19.54 3.59 28.80
C TRP A 12 21.05 3.58 28.57
N VAL A 13 21.65 2.40 28.37
CA VAL A 13 23.08 2.29 28.02
C VAL A 13 23.37 3.05 26.72
N GLY A 14 22.54 2.87 25.69
CA GLY A 14 22.67 3.62 24.44
C GLY A 14 22.55 5.14 24.63
N LEU A 15 21.62 5.59 25.48
CA LEU A 15 21.43 7.01 25.78
C LEU A 15 22.64 7.60 26.52
N ILE A 16 23.21 6.86 27.48
CA ILE A 16 24.40 7.27 28.23
C ILE A 16 25.61 7.37 27.29
N ILE A 17 25.78 6.42 26.36
CA ILE A 17 26.87 6.48 25.37
C ILE A 17 26.72 7.71 24.46
N LEU A 18 25.48 8.07 24.08
CA LEU A 18 25.22 9.21 23.21
C LEU A 18 25.35 10.56 23.92
N ILE A 19 24.76 10.71 25.10
CA ILE A 19 24.62 11.98 25.81
C ILE A 19 25.74 12.21 26.83
N GLY A 20 26.26 11.13 27.43
CA GLY A 20 27.28 11.18 28.47
C GLY A 20 28.51 12.02 28.11
N PRO A 21 29.12 11.85 26.91
CA PRO A 21 30.26 12.67 26.49
C PRO A 21 29.93 14.16 26.38
N ILE A 22 28.72 14.51 25.92
CA ILE A 22 28.25 15.90 25.79
C ILE A 22 28.08 16.53 27.18
N VAL A 23 27.49 15.79 28.12
CA VAL A 23 27.33 16.22 29.52
C VAL A 23 28.70 16.38 30.19
N ALA A 24 29.61 15.44 29.99
CA ALA A 24 30.97 15.52 30.53
C ALA A 24 31.74 16.73 29.98
N LEU A 25 31.60 17.01 28.68
CA LEU A 25 32.17 18.21 28.06
C LEU A 25 31.57 19.47 28.70
N ALA A 26 30.24 19.56 28.82
CA ALA A 26 29.56 20.70 29.41
C ALA A 26 29.99 20.99 30.87
N ILE A 27 30.32 19.96 31.65
CA ILE A 27 30.86 20.11 33.01
C ILE A 27 32.30 20.65 32.98
N ARG A 28 33.10 20.28 31.98
CA ARG A 28 34.51 20.68 31.86
C ARG A 28 34.72 22.07 31.25
N VAL A 29 33.71 22.65 30.62
CA VAL A 29 33.81 23.96 29.96
C VAL A 29 34.04 25.07 30.99
N PRO A 30 35.03 25.96 30.78
CA PRO A 30 35.28 27.11 31.65
C PRO A 30 34.25 28.21 31.39
N TRP A 31 33.03 28.05 31.92
CA TRP A 31 31.89 28.96 31.67
C TRP A 31 32.16 30.43 32.01
N LEU A 32 33.08 30.72 32.95
CA LEU A 32 33.49 32.09 33.27
C LEU A 32 34.27 32.76 32.13
N ARG A 33 35.16 32.00 31.45
CA ARG A 33 35.95 32.49 30.31
C ARG A 33 35.19 32.37 28.97
N PHE A 34 34.09 31.62 28.94
CA PHE A 34 33.34 31.34 27.72
C PHE A 34 32.91 32.61 26.95
N PRO A 35 32.31 33.64 27.56
CA PRO A 35 31.92 34.85 26.82
C PRO A 35 33.12 35.59 26.20
N GLU A 36 34.24 35.64 26.92
CA GLU A 36 35.48 36.25 26.42
C GLU A 36 35.97 35.52 25.16
N ILE A 37 36.03 34.18 25.21
CA ILE A 37 36.53 33.34 24.11
C ILE A 37 35.60 33.41 22.88
N VAL A 38 34.28 33.44 23.09
CA VAL A 38 33.28 33.51 22.01
C VAL A 38 33.34 34.84 21.26
N VAL A 39 33.60 35.95 21.95
CA VAL A 39 33.62 37.30 21.36
C VAL A 39 34.98 37.63 20.71
N ARG A 40 35.99 36.76 20.84
CA ARG A 40 37.28 36.94 20.15
C ARG A 40 37.09 37.06 18.64
N PRO A 41 37.77 38.01 17.98
CA PRO A 41 37.66 38.20 16.53
C PRO A 41 37.93 36.92 15.74
N GLU A 42 38.93 36.12 16.16
CA GLU A 42 39.26 34.87 15.49
C GLU A 42 38.13 33.83 15.61
N THR A 43 37.51 33.74 16.80
CA THR A 43 36.38 32.83 17.04
C THR A 43 35.17 33.22 16.20
N LEU A 44 34.82 34.52 16.18
CA LEU A 44 33.70 35.02 15.39
C LEU A 44 33.92 34.82 13.88
N GLU A 45 35.15 34.99 13.41
CA GLU A 45 35.52 34.74 12.02
C GLU A 45 35.35 33.26 11.65
N MET A 46 35.83 32.34 12.50
CA MET A 46 35.65 30.89 12.31
C MET A 46 34.17 30.48 12.34
N VAL A 47 33.37 31.06 13.25
CA VAL A 47 31.92 30.87 13.31
C VAL A 47 31.26 31.34 12.02
N SER A 48 31.63 32.53 11.53
CA SER A 48 31.10 33.08 10.28
C SER A 48 31.39 32.17 9.09
N ILE A 49 32.65 31.75 8.92
CA ILE A 49 33.06 30.83 7.84
C ILE A 49 32.32 29.50 7.95
N THR A 50 32.18 28.94 9.15
CA THR A 50 31.44 27.68 9.38
C THR A 50 29.97 27.81 9.03
N LEU A 51 29.28 28.85 9.50
CA LEU A 51 27.86 29.05 9.23
C LEU A 51 27.60 29.39 7.76
N SER A 52 28.41 30.25 7.15
CA SER A 52 28.25 30.64 5.76
C SER A 52 28.52 29.47 4.82
N SER A 53 29.56 28.67 5.09
CA SER A 53 29.87 27.49 4.27
C SER A 53 28.82 26.39 4.43
N ALA A 54 28.25 26.21 5.64
CA ALA A 54 27.13 25.30 5.88
C ALA A 54 25.83 25.76 5.21
N ALA A 55 25.54 27.07 5.20
CA ALA A 55 24.38 27.62 4.51
C ALA A 55 24.47 27.41 3.00
N TRP A 56 25.61 27.78 2.39
CA TRP A 56 25.83 27.58 0.95
C TRP A 56 25.81 26.11 0.56
N SER A 57 26.47 25.24 1.32
CA SER A 57 26.47 23.80 1.05
C SER A 57 25.06 23.21 1.14
N THR A 58 24.26 23.63 2.12
CA THR A 58 22.87 23.16 2.30
C THR A 58 21.97 23.59 1.15
N VAL A 59 22.07 24.85 0.71
CA VAL A 59 21.31 25.34 -0.45
C VAL A 59 21.67 24.54 -1.70
N ILE A 60 22.97 24.40 -2.00
CA ILE A 60 23.43 23.72 -3.21
C ILE A 60 23.08 22.22 -3.17
N THR A 61 23.27 21.55 -2.03
CA THR A 61 22.92 20.13 -1.88
C THR A 61 21.43 19.88 -1.93
N THR A 62 20.60 20.81 -1.47
CA THR A 62 19.15 20.75 -1.62
C THR A 62 18.74 20.87 -3.10
N LEU A 63 19.30 21.85 -3.81
CA LEU A 63 19.05 22.08 -5.23
C LEU A 63 19.51 20.90 -6.11
N LEU A 64 20.62 20.27 -5.78
CA LEU A 64 21.15 19.12 -6.52
C LEU A 64 20.51 17.79 -6.08
N GLY A 65 20.26 17.63 -4.79
CA GLY A 65 19.80 16.38 -4.19
C GLY A 65 18.37 16.01 -4.57
N VAL A 66 17.47 16.99 -4.69
CA VAL A 66 16.08 16.74 -5.10
C VAL A 66 15.99 16.17 -6.53
N PRO A 67 16.59 16.79 -7.57
CA PRO A 67 16.65 16.20 -8.91
C PRO A 67 17.29 14.81 -8.94
N ILE A 68 18.40 14.61 -8.22
CA ILE A 68 19.06 13.30 -8.13
C ILE A 68 18.08 12.26 -7.55
N ALA A 69 17.41 12.56 -6.44
CA ALA A 69 16.45 11.63 -5.84
C ALA A 69 15.27 11.30 -6.78
N LEU A 70 14.77 12.28 -7.53
CA LEU A 70 13.72 12.07 -8.54
C LEU A 70 14.20 11.16 -9.68
N LEU A 71 15.44 11.33 -10.17
CA LEU A 71 16.04 10.50 -11.22
C LEU A 71 16.35 9.07 -10.76
N LEU A 72 16.64 8.89 -9.47
CA LEU A 72 16.95 7.61 -8.84
C LEU A 72 15.72 6.80 -8.47
N ARG A 73 14.51 7.36 -8.57
CA ARG A 73 13.27 6.72 -8.12
C ARG A 73 13.05 5.37 -8.83
N GLY A 74 13.35 4.28 -8.12
CA GLY A 74 13.25 2.90 -8.62
C GLY A 74 14.57 2.27 -9.12
N LYS A 75 15.69 2.99 -9.12
CA LYS A 75 17.01 2.50 -9.57
C LYS A 75 17.91 2.12 -8.38
N LYS A 76 17.87 0.85 -7.97
CA LYS A 76 18.59 0.36 -6.78
C LYS A 76 20.12 0.46 -6.88
N LEU A 77 20.70 0.21 -8.06
CA LEU A 77 22.16 0.16 -8.24
C LEU A 77 22.82 1.53 -8.11
N VAL A 78 22.20 2.57 -8.68
CA VAL A 78 22.75 3.93 -8.70
C VAL A 78 22.75 4.56 -7.29
N ARG A 79 21.86 4.08 -6.39
CA ARG A 79 21.82 4.51 -4.99
C ARG A 79 23.11 4.18 -4.22
N ILE A 80 23.85 3.13 -4.60
CA ILE A 80 25.11 2.78 -3.94
C ILE A 80 26.14 3.92 -4.09
N PHE A 81 26.22 4.54 -5.27
CA PHE A 81 27.15 5.65 -5.52
C PHE A 81 26.81 6.90 -4.72
N VAL A 82 25.52 7.18 -4.47
CA VAL A 82 25.09 8.29 -3.60
C VAL A 82 25.47 8.04 -2.14
N LEU A 83 25.43 6.78 -1.68
CA LEU A 83 25.78 6.43 -0.31
C LEU A 83 27.29 6.30 -0.09
N LEU A 84 28.07 6.16 -1.16
CA LEU A 84 29.52 5.95 -1.10
C LEU A 84 30.25 7.04 -0.26
N PRO A 85 29.94 8.35 -0.39
CA PRO A 85 30.57 9.37 0.45
C PRO A 85 30.35 9.19 1.96
N LEU A 86 29.27 8.52 2.38
CA LEU A 86 29.00 8.25 3.79
C LEU A 86 29.87 7.12 4.35
N ALA A 87 30.36 6.23 3.48
CA ALA A 87 31.20 5.09 3.87
C ALA A 87 32.70 5.40 3.75
N MET A 88 33.07 6.41 2.96
CA MET A 88 34.47 6.77 2.73
C MET A 88 35.05 7.57 3.91
N PRO A 89 36.31 7.32 4.31
CA PRO A 89 37.02 8.19 5.24
C PRO A 89 37.06 9.64 4.71
N PRO A 90 36.83 10.68 5.54
CA PRO A 90 36.79 12.07 5.07
C PRO A 90 38.05 12.54 4.34
N VAL A 91 39.22 12.02 4.73
CA VAL A 91 40.51 12.30 4.07
C VAL A 91 40.51 11.78 2.63
N VAL A 92 39.97 10.58 2.39
CA VAL A 92 39.83 10.02 1.03
C VAL A 92 38.89 10.89 0.19
N GLY A 93 37.81 11.40 0.79
CA GLY A 93 36.93 12.38 0.15
C GLY A 93 37.67 13.66 -0.26
N GLY A 94 38.52 14.19 0.64
CA GLY A 94 39.33 15.38 0.36
C GLY A 94 40.33 15.15 -0.77
N LEU A 95 41.01 14.00 -0.78
CA LEU A 95 41.91 13.61 -1.87
C LEU A 95 41.18 13.44 -3.21
N ALA A 96 39.98 12.85 -3.19
CA ALA A 96 39.15 12.71 -4.39
C ALA A 96 38.73 14.08 -4.96
N LEU A 97 38.36 15.04 -4.10
CA LEU A 97 38.08 16.42 -4.52
C LEU A 97 39.32 17.11 -5.06
N THR A 98 40.49 16.94 -4.42
CA THR A 98 41.77 17.44 -4.95
C THR A 98 42.07 16.87 -6.35
N ALA A 99 41.84 15.58 -6.56
CA ALA A 99 42.02 14.93 -7.86
C ALA A 99 41.04 15.42 -8.93
N LEU A 100 39.83 15.84 -8.54
CA LEU A 100 38.81 16.32 -9.47
C LEU A 100 38.95 17.82 -9.78
N ILE A 101 38.88 18.66 -8.76
CA ILE A 101 38.75 20.13 -8.83
C ILE A 101 39.93 20.88 -8.17
N GLY A 102 41.02 20.19 -7.83
CA GLY A 102 42.25 20.82 -7.34
C GLY A 102 43.05 21.50 -8.44
N ARG A 103 44.13 22.21 -8.06
CA ARG A 103 45.02 22.96 -8.99
C ARG A 103 45.67 22.10 -10.09
N ARG A 104 45.77 20.79 -9.89
CA ARG A 104 46.26 19.81 -10.87
C ARG A 104 45.23 18.69 -11.09
N GLY A 105 43.97 18.98 -10.82
CA GLY A 105 42.88 18.02 -10.96
C GLY A 105 42.48 17.82 -12.42
N ILE A 106 41.65 16.80 -12.66
CA ILE A 106 41.15 16.44 -14.00
C ILE A 106 40.43 17.62 -14.68
N THR A 107 39.72 18.45 -13.89
CA THR A 107 38.96 19.59 -14.41
C THR A 107 39.73 20.92 -14.42
N ALA A 108 41.00 20.92 -13.99
CA ALA A 108 41.81 22.15 -13.87
C ALA A 108 41.85 23.01 -15.14
N PRO A 109 42.02 22.46 -16.37
CA PRO A 109 42.09 23.30 -17.58
C PRO A 109 40.82 24.14 -17.82
N ILE A 110 39.66 23.59 -17.48
CA ILE A 110 38.36 24.27 -17.63
C ILE A 110 38.17 25.30 -16.53
N LEU A 111 38.54 24.95 -15.29
CA LEU A 111 38.41 25.84 -14.14
C LEU A 111 39.34 27.05 -14.26
N ASP A 112 40.57 26.84 -14.72
CA ASP A 112 41.54 27.91 -14.95
C ASP A 112 41.08 28.86 -16.07
N ALA A 113 40.48 28.33 -17.14
CA ALA A 113 39.89 29.14 -18.20
C ALA A 113 38.71 30.00 -17.72
N LEU A 114 37.99 29.56 -16.69
CA LEU A 114 36.90 30.30 -16.05
C LEU A 114 37.36 31.18 -14.87
N GLY A 115 38.65 31.14 -14.51
CA GLY A 115 39.20 31.85 -13.36
C GLY A 115 38.69 31.34 -11.99
N LEU A 116 38.21 30.10 -11.92
CA LEU A 116 37.64 29.51 -10.71
C LEU A 116 38.68 28.68 -9.93
N GLN A 117 38.93 29.05 -8.68
CA GLN A 117 39.85 28.32 -7.79
C GLN A 117 39.13 27.77 -6.57
N PHE A 118 39.19 26.44 -6.40
CA PHE A 118 38.57 25.74 -5.28
C PHE A 118 39.58 25.33 -4.21
N ALA A 119 40.72 24.75 -4.59
CA ALA A 119 41.74 24.31 -3.64
C ALA A 119 42.33 25.50 -2.87
N PHE A 120 42.43 25.35 -1.53
CA PHE A 120 42.88 26.39 -0.61
C PHE A 120 42.08 27.71 -0.67
N ALA A 121 40.81 27.65 -1.07
CA ALA A 121 39.92 28.80 -1.16
C ALA A 121 38.56 28.50 -0.52
N TYR A 122 37.80 29.56 -0.19
CA TYR A 122 36.47 29.43 0.42
C TYR A 122 35.49 28.55 -0.41
N PRO A 123 35.44 28.66 -1.76
CA PRO A 123 34.63 27.74 -2.56
C PRO A 123 35.01 26.26 -2.37
N GLY A 124 36.26 25.97 -2.04
CA GLY A 124 36.71 24.62 -1.71
C GLY A 124 36.13 24.09 -0.41
N VAL A 125 35.96 24.94 0.61
CA VAL A 125 35.26 24.58 1.85
C VAL A 125 33.82 24.18 1.53
N VAL A 126 33.12 25.00 0.72
CA VAL A 126 31.74 24.72 0.29
C VAL A 126 31.66 23.43 -0.51
N ALA A 127 32.60 23.18 -1.44
CA ALA A 127 32.65 21.94 -2.23
C ALA A 127 32.88 20.69 -1.36
N SER A 128 33.79 20.76 -0.38
CA SER A 128 33.99 19.71 0.62
C SER A 128 32.70 19.39 1.37
N HIS A 129 32.00 20.43 1.82
CA HIS A 129 30.75 20.27 2.55
C HIS A 129 29.65 19.67 1.66
N ILE A 130 29.52 20.10 0.40
CA ILE A 130 28.55 19.54 -0.56
C ILE A 130 28.77 18.04 -0.73
N PHE A 131 30.01 17.62 -0.97
CA PHE A 131 30.34 16.21 -1.21
C PHE A 131 29.88 15.28 -0.08
N VAL A 132 30.05 15.73 1.16
CA VAL A 132 29.74 14.93 2.35
C VAL A 132 28.27 15.03 2.79
N SER A 133 27.62 16.17 2.52
CA SER A 133 26.25 16.44 2.97
C SER A 133 25.16 16.10 1.93
N LEU A 134 25.48 16.06 0.63
CA LEU A 134 24.55 15.71 -0.44
C LEU A 134 23.78 14.39 -0.21
N PRO A 135 24.40 13.30 0.29
CA PRO A 135 23.69 12.04 0.50
C PRO A 135 22.52 12.16 1.48
N PHE A 136 22.59 13.05 2.48
CA PHE A 136 21.53 13.22 3.48
C PHE A 136 20.23 13.73 2.85
N VAL A 137 20.31 14.72 1.95
CA VAL A 137 19.16 15.22 1.20
C VAL A 137 18.60 14.13 0.29
N VAL A 138 19.47 13.47 -0.49
CA VAL A 138 19.03 12.47 -1.47
C VAL A 138 18.33 11.29 -0.78
N VAL A 139 18.86 10.82 0.36
CA VAL A 139 18.27 9.72 1.13
C VAL A 139 16.93 10.11 1.75
N ALA A 140 16.83 11.32 2.32
CA ALA A 140 15.58 11.81 2.90
C ALA A 140 14.47 11.91 1.84
N VAL A 141 14.80 12.47 0.67
CA VAL A 141 13.86 12.64 -0.44
C VAL A 141 13.51 11.30 -1.10
N ASP A 142 14.49 10.41 -1.38
CA ASP A 142 14.21 9.06 -1.91
C ASP A 142 13.31 8.26 -0.96
N GLY A 143 13.55 8.36 0.36
CA GLY A 143 12.70 7.76 1.37
C GLY A 143 11.25 8.23 1.28
N ALA A 144 11.02 9.54 1.17
CA ALA A 144 9.68 10.11 1.03
C ALA A 144 8.99 9.68 -0.27
N LEU A 145 9.69 9.80 -1.41
CA LEU A 145 9.17 9.48 -2.74
C LEU A 145 8.75 8.00 -2.91
N ARG A 146 9.29 7.09 -2.08
CA ARG A 146 8.92 5.67 -2.06
C ARG A 146 7.60 5.39 -1.36
N THR A 147 7.23 6.22 -0.40
CA THR A 147 5.97 6.09 0.35
C THR A 147 4.79 6.73 -0.38
N MET A 148 5.07 7.58 -1.38
CA MET A 148 4.04 8.22 -2.19
C MET A 148 3.42 7.25 -3.20
N ASP A 149 2.10 7.25 -3.25
CA ASP A 149 1.35 6.50 -4.26
C ASP A 149 1.55 7.11 -5.65
N ARG A 150 2.00 6.28 -6.59
CA ARG A 150 2.22 6.68 -7.99
C ARG A 150 0.91 6.90 -8.73
N GLU A 151 -0.20 6.35 -8.25
CA GLU A 151 -1.51 6.52 -8.88
C GLU A 151 -1.93 7.99 -8.87
N ILE A 152 -1.64 8.73 -7.79
CA ILE A 152 -1.95 10.18 -7.67
C ILE A 152 -1.26 10.97 -8.80
N GLU A 153 0.03 10.74 -9.03
CA GLU A 153 0.77 11.44 -10.10
C GLU A 153 0.28 11.02 -11.49
N ARG A 154 -0.06 9.74 -11.69
CA ARG A 154 -0.58 9.22 -12.96
C ARG A 154 -1.97 9.77 -13.28
N SER A 155 -2.86 9.85 -12.30
CA SER A 155 -4.19 10.44 -12.46
C SER A 155 -4.09 11.92 -12.79
N ALA A 156 -3.20 12.67 -12.13
CA ALA A 156 -2.98 14.08 -12.44
C ALA A 156 -2.50 14.30 -13.89
N LEU A 157 -1.58 13.46 -14.38
CA LEU A 157 -1.16 13.47 -15.78
C LEU A 157 -2.31 13.09 -16.73
N GLY A 158 -3.15 12.12 -16.35
CA GLY A 158 -4.35 11.72 -17.12
C GLY A 158 -5.40 12.83 -17.26
N LEU A 159 -5.46 13.74 -16.29
CA LEU A 159 -6.29 14.96 -16.34
C LEU A 159 -5.64 16.10 -17.16
N GLY A 160 -4.53 15.85 -17.86
CA GLY A 160 -3.86 16.83 -18.72
C GLY A 160 -2.85 17.73 -18.01
N MET A 161 -2.52 17.49 -16.74
CA MET A 161 -1.45 18.26 -16.08
C MET A 161 -0.09 17.94 -16.69
N SER A 162 0.75 18.97 -16.88
CA SER A 162 2.14 18.77 -17.31
C SER A 162 3.01 18.21 -16.19
N ARG A 163 4.09 17.50 -16.51
CA ARG A 163 5.04 16.94 -15.51
C ARG A 163 5.61 18.00 -14.57
N SER A 164 5.86 19.21 -15.07
CA SER A 164 6.32 20.35 -14.25
C SER A 164 5.25 20.80 -13.26
N THR A 165 3.98 20.81 -13.70
CA THR A 165 2.84 21.13 -12.82
C THR A 165 2.67 20.09 -11.73
N VAL A 166 2.76 18.80 -12.06
CA VAL A 166 2.73 17.70 -11.09
C VAL A 166 3.88 17.82 -10.10
N LEU A 167 5.11 18.07 -10.57
CA LEU A 167 6.27 18.27 -9.70
C LEU A 167 6.03 19.42 -8.70
N ASN A 168 5.63 20.59 -9.19
CA ASN A 168 5.52 21.80 -8.37
C ASN A 168 4.28 21.82 -7.46
N LYS A 169 3.14 21.26 -7.90
CA LYS A 169 1.89 21.31 -7.14
C LYS A 169 1.58 20.05 -6.33
N ILE A 170 2.18 18.91 -6.67
CA ILE A 170 1.90 17.62 -6.02
C ILE A 170 3.17 17.10 -5.34
N THR A 171 4.24 16.87 -6.10
CA THR A 171 5.41 16.15 -5.58
C THR A 171 6.20 16.98 -4.57
N LEU A 172 6.61 18.21 -4.90
CA LEU A 172 7.41 19.06 -4.02
C LEU A 172 6.69 19.40 -2.70
N PRO A 173 5.41 19.81 -2.68
CA PRO A 173 4.67 20.04 -1.45
C PRO A 173 4.54 18.77 -0.59
N ALA A 174 4.35 17.61 -1.23
CA ALA A 174 4.24 16.34 -0.51
C ALA A 174 5.56 15.92 0.19
N ILE A 175 6.70 16.26 -0.40
CA ILE A 175 8.02 15.95 0.19
C ILE A 175 8.63 17.10 0.99
N ALA A 176 7.95 18.23 1.15
CA ALA A 176 8.52 19.45 1.74
C ALA A 176 9.07 19.24 3.16
N ALA A 177 8.34 18.51 4.02
CA ALA A 177 8.81 18.23 5.38
C ALA A 177 10.01 17.26 5.41
N PRO A 178 9.97 16.09 4.73
CA PRO A 178 11.16 15.25 4.59
C PRO A 178 12.36 15.98 3.97
N LEU A 179 12.12 16.88 3.01
CA LEU A 179 13.15 17.71 2.40
C LEU A 179 13.77 18.68 3.43
N ALA A 180 12.95 19.35 4.24
CA ALA A 180 13.43 20.22 5.32
C ALA A 180 14.25 19.45 6.34
N THR A 181 13.81 18.25 6.74
CA THR A 181 14.58 17.37 7.63
C THR A 181 15.91 16.97 6.99
N GLY A 182 15.91 16.58 5.71
CA GLY A 182 17.12 16.22 4.96
C GLY A 182 18.10 17.39 4.83
N ALA A 183 17.61 18.59 4.54
CA ALA A 183 18.41 19.82 4.48
C ALA A 183 18.99 20.19 5.85
N GLY A 184 18.21 20.04 6.92
CA GLY A 184 18.70 20.27 8.28
C GLY A 184 19.77 19.30 8.73
N LEU A 185 19.63 18.01 8.39
CA LEU A 185 20.68 17.00 8.62
C LEU A 185 21.93 17.28 7.77
N ALA A 186 21.77 17.72 6.53
CA ALA A 186 22.87 18.14 5.68
C ALA A 186 23.64 19.34 6.28
N PHE A 187 22.91 20.35 6.77
CA PHE A 187 23.51 21.48 7.47
C PHE A 187 24.24 21.03 8.75
N ALA A 188 23.60 20.22 9.59
CA ALA A 188 24.20 19.72 10.82
C ALA A 188 25.47 18.90 10.53
N ARG A 189 25.46 18.08 9.48
CA ARG A 189 26.66 17.35 9.02
C ARG A 189 27.76 18.30 8.54
N SER A 190 27.39 19.39 7.87
CA SER A 190 28.32 20.39 7.36
C SER A 190 29.04 21.15 8.48
N LEU A 191 28.38 21.39 9.63
CA LEU A 191 28.99 22.06 10.79
C LEU A 191 30.17 21.28 11.37
N GLY A 192 30.08 19.94 11.35
CA GLY A 192 31.12 19.04 11.88
C GLY A 192 32.15 18.61 10.85
N GLU A 193 32.15 19.17 9.63
CA GLU A 193 33.10 18.76 8.61
C GLU A 193 34.51 19.27 8.93
N PHE A 194 35.46 18.34 8.94
CA PHE A 194 36.85 18.56 9.33
C PHE A 194 37.80 17.93 8.32
N GLY A 195 37.69 16.61 8.11
CA GLY A 195 38.71 15.84 7.40
C GLY A 195 38.75 16.09 5.89
N THR A 196 37.61 16.30 5.24
CA THR A 196 37.58 16.66 3.82
C THR A 196 38.05 18.11 3.64
N THR A 197 37.63 19.01 4.53
CA THR A 197 38.00 20.43 4.49
C THR A 197 39.49 20.66 4.71
N ILE A 198 40.11 20.05 5.73
CA ILE A 198 41.55 20.22 5.98
C ILE A 198 42.40 19.69 4.82
N THR A 199 41.99 18.57 4.21
CA THR A 199 42.74 17.91 3.14
C THR A 199 42.66 18.68 1.81
N PHE A 200 41.53 19.35 1.52
CA PHE A 200 41.31 20.02 0.23
C PHE A 200 41.39 21.55 0.30
N ALA A 201 40.76 22.17 1.30
CA ALA A 201 40.67 23.62 1.47
C ALA A 201 41.71 24.20 2.44
N GLY A 202 42.42 23.35 3.19
CA GLY A 202 43.41 23.76 4.18
C GLY A 202 42.80 24.52 5.37
N SER A 203 43.62 25.30 6.08
CA SER A 203 43.22 26.04 7.30
C SER A 203 43.80 27.45 7.32
N MET A 204 43.42 28.27 6.34
CA MET A 204 43.86 29.66 6.25
C MET A 204 42.99 30.56 7.15
N PRO A 205 43.57 31.31 8.11
CA PRO A 205 42.85 32.32 8.88
C PRO A 205 42.09 33.29 7.97
N GLY A 206 40.86 33.63 8.35
CA GLY A 206 39.97 34.50 7.58
C GLY A 206 39.55 34.09 6.18
N LYS A 207 39.88 32.87 5.74
CA LYS A 207 39.47 32.36 4.43
C LYS A 207 38.85 30.97 4.46
N THR A 208 39.55 30.01 5.06
CA THR A 208 39.13 28.60 5.02
C THR A 208 39.11 27.92 6.39
N ARG A 209 39.59 28.58 7.45
CA ARG A 209 39.56 28.05 8.80
C ARG A 209 38.12 28.03 9.35
N THR A 210 37.55 26.84 9.42
CA THR A 210 36.26 26.59 10.05
C THR A 210 36.42 26.36 11.56
N LEU A 211 35.35 26.49 12.33
CA LEU A 211 35.34 26.26 13.77
C LEU A 211 35.85 24.86 14.19
N PRO A 212 35.53 23.73 13.51
CA PRO A 212 36.15 22.44 13.81
C PRO A 212 37.67 22.43 13.65
N LEU A 213 38.19 23.10 12.61
CA LEU A 213 39.63 23.28 12.39
C LEU A 213 40.27 24.15 13.48
N GLY A 214 39.56 25.20 13.91
CA GLY A 214 39.96 26.04 15.04
C GLY A 214 40.08 25.26 16.34
N ILE A 215 39.06 24.47 16.70
CA ILE A 215 39.07 23.62 17.91
C ILE A 215 40.27 22.67 17.90
N TYR A 216 40.56 22.05 16.76
CA TYR A 216 41.71 21.14 16.63
C TYR A 216 43.04 21.85 16.89
N LEU A 217 43.25 23.02 16.30
CA LEU A 217 44.47 23.81 16.49
C LEU A 217 44.59 24.36 17.91
N GLU A 218 43.50 24.88 18.47
CA GLU A 218 43.50 25.49 19.80
C GLU A 218 43.71 24.44 20.89
N ARG A 219 43.32 23.19 20.67
CA ARG A 219 43.56 22.08 21.61
C ARG A 219 45.05 21.95 21.96
N GLU A 220 45.94 22.27 21.03
CA GLU A 220 47.39 22.22 21.26
C GLU A 220 47.93 23.48 21.97
N ILE A 221 47.18 24.60 21.94
CA ILE A 221 47.62 25.91 22.41
C ILE A 221 46.95 26.26 23.76
N ASP A 222 45.62 26.33 23.79
CA ASP A 222 44.79 26.60 24.97
C ASP A 222 43.64 25.56 25.03
N PRO A 223 43.82 24.46 25.79
CA PRO A 223 42.81 23.43 25.93
C PRO A 223 41.46 23.95 26.45
N ASP A 224 41.47 24.98 27.29
CA ASP A 224 40.25 25.60 27.83
C ASP A 224 39.48 26.34 26.74
N ALA A 225 40.19 27.06 25.86
CA ALA A 225 39.58 27.71 24.70
C ALA A 225 39.04 26.70 23.68
N ALA A 226 39.73 25.57 23.47
CA ALA A 226 39.23 24.48 22.65
C ALA A 226 37.91 23.89 23.19
N LEU A 227 37.81 23.68 24.51
CA LEU A 227 36.59 23.21 25.16
C LEU A 227 35.43 24.22 25.01
N ALA A 228 35.70 25.51 25.18
CA ALA A 228 34.71 26.57 24.99
C ALA A 228 34.20 26.63 23.53
N MET A 229 35.10 26.58 22.54
CA MET A 229 34.72 26.55 21.13
C MET A 229 33.97 25.27 20.75
N ALA A 230 34.32 24.12 21.33
CA ALA A 230 33.58 22.87 21.13
C ALA A 230 32.15 22.98 21.69
N ALA A 231 31.97 23.57 22.87
CA ALA A 231 30.65 23.83 23.44
C ALA A 231 29.83 24.80 22.58
N LEU A 232 30.46 25.85 22.03
CA LEU A 232 29.83 26.77 21.09
C LEU A 232 29.32 26.04 19.83
N LEU A 233 30.17 25.22 19.20
CA LEU A 233 29.79 24.44 18.01
C LEU A 233 28.62 23.49 18.29
N ILE A 234 28.65 22.79 19.43
CA ILE A 234 27.55 21.90 19.86
C ILE A 234 26.25 22.70 20.08
N GLY A 235 26.33 23.86 20.74
CA GLY A 235 25.18 24.74 20.94
C GLY A 235 24.55 25.19 19.62
N ILE A 236 25.38 25.62 18.66
CA ILE A 236 24.95 25.99 17.31
C ILE A 236 24.29 24.78 16.61
N ALA A 237 24.91 23.60 16.66
CA ALA A 237 24.38 22.40 16.04
C ALA A 237 23.03 21.97 16.64
N LEU A 238 22.85 22.09 17.97
CA LEU A 238 21.59 21.79 18.64
C LEU A 238 20.49 22.75 18.21
N VAL A 239 20.75 24.06 18.19
CA VAL A 239 19.78 25.07 17.73
C VAL A 239 19.34 24.78 16.30
N VAL A 240 20.29 24.50 15.40
CA VAL A 240 19.98 24.14 14.01
C VAL A 240 19.15 22.87 13.92
N LEU A 241 19.49 21.82 14.67
CA LEU A 241 18.74 20.56 14.63
C LEU A 241 17.30 20.72 15.15
N VAL A 242 17.10 21.54 16.19
CA VAL A 242 15.77 21.90 16.68
C VAL A 242 14.98 22.65 15.60
N LEU A 243 15.58 23.66 14.97
CA LEU A 243 14.93 24.42 13.89
C LEU A 243 14.60 23.55 12.67
N ALA A 244 15.49 22.62 12.30
CA ALA A 244 15.30 21.69 11.21
C ALA A 244 14.16 20.68 11.45
N THR A 245 13.98 20.25 12.70
CA THR A 245 12.94 19.28 13.07
C THR A 245 11.61 19.93 13.41
N LEU A 246 11.60 21.24 13.70
CA LEU A 246 10.40 22.00 14.05
C LEU A 246 9.21 21.80 13.06
N PRO A 247 9.38 21.84 11.72
CA PRO A 247 8.27 21.60 10.80
C PRO A 247 7.66 20.21 10.98
N SER A 248 8.48 19.19 11.22
CA SER A 248 8.01 17.82 11.46
C SER A 248 7.34 17.65 12.83
N LEU A 249 7.82 18.36 13.86
CA LEU A 249 7.21 18.36 15.20
C LEU A 249 5.87 19.09 15.22
N LEU A 250 5.70 20.11 14.36
CA LEU A 250 4.46 20.86 14.20
C LEU A 250 3.44 20.14 13.30
N GLN A 251 3.81 19.04 12.63
CA GLN A 251 2.86 18.24 11.88
C GLN A 251 1.88 17.55 12.84
N LYS A 252 0.59 17.87 12.68
CA LYS A 252 -0.49 17.21 13.43
C LYS A 252 -0.54 15.72 13.07
N SER A 253 -0.15 14.86 14.02
CA SER A 253 -0.46 13.43 13.95
C SER A 253 -1.91 13.23 14.37
N TYR A 254 -2.75 12.83 13.42
CA TYR A 254 -4.13 12.52 13.70
C TYR A 254 -4.25 11.07 14.19
N LYS A 255 -4.79 10.89 15.39
CA LYS A 255 -5.16 9.56 15.88
C LYS A 255 -6.56 9.21 15.37
N PRO A 256 -6.75 8.02 14.76
CA PRO A 256 -8.08 7.56 14.40
C PRO A 256 -8.96 7.51 15.65
N THR A 257 -10.09 8.20 15.61
CA THR A 257 -11.09 8.19 16.69
C THR A 257 -12.34 7.51 16.18
N VAL A 258 -12.90 6.58 16.95
CA VAL A 258 -14.17 5.95 16.60
C VAL A 258 -15.24 7.03 16.65
N ARG A 259 -15.83 7.33 15.50
CA ARG A 259 -16.97 8.23 15.36
C ARG A 259 -18.08 7.46 14.66
N THR A 260 -19.30 7.65 15.15
CA THR A 260 -20.50 7.07 14.58
C THR A 260 -20.80 7.72 13.23
N ILE A 261 -21.24 6.91 12.28
CA ILE A 261 -21.88 7.37 11.04
C ILE A 261 -23.37 7.17 11.30
N GLY A 262 -24.16 8.21 11.06
CA GLY A 262 -25.61 8.16 11.19
C GLY A 262 -26.25 7.31 10.09
N ASP A 263 -27.58 7.26 10.10
CA ASP A 263 -28.33 6.53 9.08
C ASP A 263 -28.20 7.19 7.70
N ILE A 264 -28.27 6.35 6.66
CA ILE A 264 -28.20 6.79 5.28
C ILE A 264 -29.61 6.95 4.72
N ASP A 265 -29.95 8.16 4.28
CA ASP A 265 -31.18 8.46 3.56
C ASP A 265 -31.03 8.05 2.09
N VAL A 266 -31.50 6.83 1.78
CA VAL A 266 -31.35 6.19 0.48
C VAL A 266 -31.97 7.01 -0.65
N GLU A 267 -33.19 7.52 -0.46
CA GLU A 267 -33.91 8.28 -1.49
C GLU A 267 -33.22 9.62 -1.76
N ARG A 268 -32.75 10.29 -0.71
CA ARG A 268 -32.04 11.55 -0.86
C ARG A 268 -30.67 11.37 -1.51
N VAL A 269 -29.94 10.31 -1.16
CA VAL A 269 -28.69 9.95 -1.85
C VAL A 269 -28.95 9.67 -3.33
N ARG A 270 -30.00 8.90 -3.66
CA ARG A 270 -30.36 8.62 -5.04
C ARG A 270 -30.63 9.90 -5.82
N ALA A 271 -31.50 10.78 -5.30
CA ALA A 271 -31.86 12.05 -5.92
C ALA A 271 -30.66 12.98 -6.15
N LEU A 272 -29.71 13.03 -5.21
CA LEU A 272 -28.49 13.84 -5.36
C LEU A 272 -27.50 13.26 -6.38
N SER A 273 -27.53 11.94 -6.58
CA SER A 273 -26.58 11.18 -7.40
C SER A 273 -26.97 11.06 -8.87
N THR A 274 -28.21 11.38 -9.26
CA THR A 274 -28.76 11.08 -10.59
C THR A 274 -27.87 11.65 -11.70
N PRO A 275 -27.41 10.82 -12.67
CA PRO A 275 -26.55 11.27 -13.75
C PRO A 275 -27.37 12.04 -14.81
N ALA A 276 -26.67 12.84 -15.62
CA ALA A 276 -27.31 13.50 -16.78
C ALA A 276 -27.59 12.51 -17.93
N ASP A 277 -26.80 11.44 -18.01
CA ASP A 277 -26.91 10.38 -19.00
C ASP A 277 -27.33 9.08 -18.30
N THR A 278 -28.48 8.53 -18.73
CA THR A 278 -29.09 7.30 -18.20
C THR A 278 -29.17 6.19 -19.25
N THR A 279 -28.37 6.26 -20.33
CA THR A 279 -28.50 5.36 -21.49
C THR A 279 -28.31 3.87 -21.14
N HIS A 280 -27.50 3.57 -20.11
CA HIS A 280 -27.25 2.20 -19.61
C HIS A 280 -27.82 1.97 -18.20
N ALA A 281 -28.88 2.71 -17.85
CA ALA A 281 -29.50 2.59 -16.53
C ALA A 281 -30.13 1.20 -16.30
N GLY A 282 -30.02 0.70 -15.06
CA GLY A 282 -30.59 -0.58 -14.65
C GLY A 282 -29.64 -1.78 -14.77
N GLU A 283 -28.48 -1.62 -15.41
CA GLU A 283 -27.47 -2.69 -15.48
C GLU A 283 -26.56 -2.70 -14.26
N PHE A 284 -26.61 -3.79 -13.48
CA PHE A 284 -25.71 -4.03 -12.35
C PHE A 284 -24.88 -5.29 -12.61
N ILE A 285 -23.65 -5.09 -13.07
CA ILE A 285 -22.77 -6.16 -13.50
C ILE A 285 -21.80 -6.49 -12.36
N VAL A 286 -21.76 -7.73 -11.90
CA VAL A 286 -20.77 -8.16 -10.90
C VAL A 286 -19.63 -8.90 -11.58
N ILE A 287 -18.39 -8.51 -11.29
CA ILE A 287 -17.18 -9.18 -11.75
C ILE A 287 -16.65 -10.07 -10.64
N ILE A 288 -16.49 -11.36 -10.94
CA ILE A 288 -15.93 -12.35 -10.03
C ILE A 288 -14.74 -13.08 -10.66
N GLY A 289 -13.88 -13.64 -9.81
CA GLY A 289 -12.72 -14.41 -10.24
C GLY A 289 -11.68 -14.51 -9.13
N PRO A 290 -10.72 -15.45 -9.23
CA PRO A 290 -9.70 -15.65 -8.21
C PRO A 290 -8.81 -14.42 -8.02
N ASN A 291 -8.08 -14.39 -6.90
CA ASN A 291 -7.09 -13.35 -6.65
C ASN A 291 -6.00 -13.41 -7.73
N GLY A 292 -5.62 -12.25 -8.27
CA GLY A 292 -4.68 -12.16 -9.39
C GLY A 292 -5.28 -12.45 -10.78
N ALA A 293 -6.58 -12.72 -10.90
CA ALA A 293 -7.22 -12.97 -12.20
C ALA A 293 -7.24 -11.77 -13.16
N GLY A 294 -6.91 -10.57 -12.70
CA GLY A 294 -6.91 -9.35 -13.51
C GLY A 294 -8.18 -8.50 -13.42
N LYS A 295 -9.06 -8.73 -12.43
CA LYS A 295 -10.31 -7.98 -12.20
C LYS A 295 -10.13 -6.46 -12.18
N THR A 296 -9.26 -5.96 -11.30
CA THR A 296 -8.92 -4.53 -11.20
C THR A 296 -8.30 -3.98 -12.50
N THR A 297 -7.48 -4.79 -13.18
CA THR A 297 -6.86 -4.40 -14.46
C THR A 297 -7.92 -4.23 -15.54
N TYR A 298 -8.89 -5.14 -15.60
CA TYR A 298 -10.03 -5.06 -16.52
C TYR A 298 -10.91 -3.84 -16.23
N MET A 299 -11.21 -3.55 -14.97
CA MET A 299 -11.97 -2.34 -14.62
C MET A 299 -11.27 -1.04 -15.05
N ARG A 300 -9.94 -1.00 -14.96
CA ARG A 300 -9.13 0.16 -15.36
C ARG A 300 -9.14 0.45 -16.86
N THR A 301 -9.57 -0.49 -17.70
CA THR A 301 -9.72 -0.25 -19.14
C THR A 301 -11.09 0.32 -19.52
N LEU A 302 -12.02 0.40 -18.57
CA LEU A 302 -13.38 0.87 -18.81
C LEU A 302 -13.51 2.36 -18.47
N ASP A 303 -14.33 3.05 -19.24
CA ASP A 303 -14.68 4.44 -18.97
C ASP A 303 -15.73 4.54 -17.85
N GLY A 304 -15.45 5.38 -16.85
CA GLY A 304 -16.36 5.61 -15.73
C GLY A 304 -15.63 6.15 -14.50
N VAL A 305 -16.38 6.31 -13.41
CA VAL A 305 -15.80 6.66 -12.11
C VAL A 305 -15.39 5.40 -11.39
N LEU A 306 -14.07 5.17 -11.29
CA LEU A 306 -13.48 4.02 -10.63
C LEU A 306 -13.15 4.32 -9.17
N LEU A 307 -13.75 3.54 -8.27
CA LEU A 307 -13.40 3.47 -6.87
C LEU A 307 -12.56 2.20 -6.63
N THR A 308 -11.28 2.38 -6.33
CA THR A 308 -10.36 1.27 -6.03
C THR A 308 -10.41 0.87 -4.55
N GLN A 309 -9.84 -0.29 -4.21
CA GLN A 309 -9.76 -0.81 -2.84
C GLN A 309 -9.06 0.14 -1.84
N ASN A 310 -8.17 1.01 -2.34
CA ASN A 310 -7.52 2.05 -1.53
C ASN A 310 -7.89 3.43 -2.08
N PRO A 311 -9.08 3.95 -1.74
CA PRO A 311 -9.57 5.17 -2.34
C PRO A 311 -8.68 6.35 -1.96
N GLY A 312 -8.13 7.03 -2.97
CA GLY A 312 -7.23 8.17 -2.83
C GLY A 312 -7.90 9.44 -2.29
N LEU A 313 -8.39 9.41 -1.04
CA LEU A 313 -8.96 10.58 -0.39
C LEU A 313 -7.89 11.67 -0.18
N PRO A 314 -8.22 12.97 -0.38
CA PRO A 314 -7.24 14.04 -0.25
C PRO A 314 -6.81 14.22 1.22
N ARG A 315 -5.58 13.80 1.53
CA ARG A 315 -5.03 13.76 2.90
C ARG A 315 -4.84 15.13 3.58
N THR A 316 -4.88 16.22 2.82
CA THR A 316 -4.62 17.57 3.32
C THR A 316 -5.89 18.33 3.73
N CYS A 317 -7.07 17.71 3.63
CA CYS A 317 -8.34 18.38 3.85
C CYS A 317 -9.27 17.62 4.80
N THR A 318 -10.40 18.25 5.15
CA THR A 318 -11.49 17.62 5.91
C THR A 318 -12.43 16.84 4.97
N VAL A 319 -13.28 15.98 5.52
CA VAL A 319 -14.30 15.26 4.74
C VAL A 319 -15.18 16.21 3.93
N LYS A 320 -15.64 17.32 4.55
CA LYS A 320 -16.42 18.35 3.86
C LYS A 320 -15.67 18.91 2.65
N LYS A 321 -14.42 19.34 2.83
CA LYS A 321 -13.59 19.85 1.72
C LYS A 321 -13.35 18.80 0.64
N ALA A 322 -13.21 17.53 1.01
CA ALA A 322 -13.05 16.45 0.04
C ALA A 322 -14.30 16.25 -0.83
N LEU A 323 -15.50 16.50 -0.28
CA LEU A 323 -16.78 16.48 -1.01
C LEU A 323 -16.97 17.76 -1.83
N GLU A 324 -16.62 18.93 -1.31
CA GLU A 324 -16.65 20.21 -2.06
C GLU A 324 -15.79 20.17 -3.33
N MET A 325 -14.75 19.33 -3.36
CA MET A 325 -13.93 19.12 -4.57
C MET A 325 -14.68 18.41 -5.71
N VAL A 326 -15.80 17.74 -5.44
CA VAL A 326 -16.55 16.98 -6.46
C VAL A 326 -18.00 17.43 -6.63
N THR A 327 -18.57 18.13 -5.64
CA THR A 327 -19.96 18.61 -5.68
C THR A 327 -20.10 19.99 -5.04
N LYS A 328 -21.06 20.78 -5.54
CA LYS A 328 -21.44 22.07 -4.94
C LYS A 328 -22.34 21.90 -3.71
N ASP A 329 -22.99 20.75 -3.57
CA ASP A 329 -24.01 20.48 -2.54
C ASP A 329 -23.45 19.62 -1.40
N ALA A 330 -22.21 19.90 -0.95
CA ALA A 330 -21.50 19.06 0.00
C ALA A 330 -22.27 18.85 1.31
N ASP A 331 -22.92 19.89 1.85
CA ASP A 331 -23.70 19.80 3.08
C ASP A 331 -24.94 18.89 2.94
N ALA A 332 -25.58 18.89 1.77
CA ALA A 332 -26.71 18.00 1.49
C ALA A 332 -26.26 16.53 1.45
N TRP A 333 -25.09 16.25 0.85
CA TRP A 333 -24.48 14.93 0.83
C TRP A 333 -24.04 14.44 2.21
N ILE A 334 -23.45 15.33 3.01
CA ILE A 334 -23.06 15.01 4.40
C ILE A 334 -24.28 14.61 5.23
N SER A 335 -25.38 15.36 5.10
CA SER A 335 -26.62 15.04 5.80
C SER A 335 -27.26 13.74 5.29
N ALA A 336 -27.34 13.54 3.97
CA ALA A 336 -27.99 12.37 3.39
C ALA A 336 -27.22 11.05 3.67
N ALA A 337 -25.90 11.12 3.76
CA ALA A 337 -25.06 9.94 3.99
C ALA A 337 -24.71 9.70 5.48
N GLY A 338 -25.32 10.43 6.42
CA GLY A 338 -25.06 10.28 7.85
C GLY A 338 -23.65 10.69 8.28
N LEU A 339 -22.98 11.57 7.53
CA LEU A 339 -21.58 11.97 7.75
C LEU A 339 -21.41 13.24 8.60
N ALA A 340 -22.45 13.72 9.28
CA ALA A 340 -22.42 14.98 10.04
C ALA A 340 -21.25 15.05 11.04
N ASP A 341 -21.06 14.01 11.84
CA ASP A 341 -19.97 13.89 12.83
C ASP A 341 -18.57 13.79 12.19
N LEU A 342 -18.51 13.52 10.88
CA LEU A 342 -17.28 13.40 10.11
C LEU A 342 -16.94 14.65 9.28
N SER A 343 -17.86 15.62 9.15
CA SER A 343 -17.73 16.80 8.27
C SER A 343 -16.38 17.52 8.41
N ASP A 344 -16.02 17.92 9.63
CA ASP A 344 -14.81 18.70 9.93
C ASP A 344 -13.59 17.82 10.25
N VAL A 345 -13.72 16.51 10.08
CA VAL A 345 -12.66 15.55 10.40
C VAL A 345 -11.61 15.55 9.29
N PRO A 346 -10.33 15.72 9.61
CA PRO A 346 -9.25 15.57 8.64
C PRO A 346 -9.21 14.14 8.09
N VAL A 347 -9.09 14.00 6.77
CA VAL A 347 -9.06 12.70 6.09
C VAL A 347 -8.05 11.70 6.70
N PRO A 348 -6.83 12.08 7.12
CA PRO A 348 -5.89 11.15 7.76
C PRO A 348 -6.35 10.62 9.12
N ALA A 349 -7.36 11.25 9.74
CA ALA A 349 -7.91 10.85 11.02
C ALA A 349 -9.04 9.80 10.89
N LEU A 350 -9.45 9.44 9.68
CA LEU A 350 -10.53 8.49 9.44
C LEU A 350 -10.06 7.06 9.67
N SER A 351 -10.94 6.21 10.20
CA SER A 351 -10.76 4.76 10.17
C SER A 351 -10.92 4.22 8.74
N GLY A 352 -10.44 3.00 8.47
CA GLY A 352 -10.58 2.37 7.14
C GLY A 352 -12.03 2.31 6.65
N GLY A 353 -12.97 1.91 7.52
CA GLY A 353 -14.40 1.89 7.18
C GLY A 353 -15.00 3.29 6.99
N GLN A 354 -14.59 4.28 7.78
CA GLN A 354 -15.03 5.68 7.58
C GLN A 354 -14.51 6.24 6.26
N ALA A 355 -13.26 5.95 5.91
CA ALA A 355 -12.66 6.36 4.64
C ALA A 355 -13.39 5.70 3.45
N ALA A 356 -13.71 4.41 3.54
CA ALA A 356 -14.49 3.70 2.51
C ALA A 356 -15.89 4.34 2.30
N HIS A 357 -16.60 4.69 3.38
CA HIS A 357 -17.86 5.42 3.32
C HIS A 357 -17.73 6.77 2.60
N VAL A 358 -16.78 7.60 3.04
CA VAL A 358 -16.55 8.93 2.45
C VAL A 358 -16.20 8.79 0.97
N ALA A 359 -15.43 7.77 0.60
CA ALA A 359 -15.05 7.55 -0.78
C ALA A 359 -16.22 7.10 -1.66
N LEU A 360 -17.12 6.23 -1.16
CA LEU A 360 -18.37 5.87 -1.85
C LEU A 360 -19.27 7.08 -2.08
N VAL A 361 -19.48 7.90 -1.05
CA VAL A 361 -20.25 9.15 -1.17
C VAL A 361 -19.62 10.08 -2.20
N ARG A 362 -18.30 10.25 -2.14
CA ARG A 362 -17.56 11.11 -3.08
C ARG A 362 -17.65 10.59 -4.52
N ALA A 363 -17.62 9.27 -4.73
CA ALA A 363 -17.81 8.67 -6.05
C ALA A 363 -19.22 8.94 -6.58
N LEU A 364 -20.27 8.74 -5.79
CA LEU A 364 -21.65 9.02 -6.20
C LEU A 364 -21.93 10.51 -6.41
N ALA A 365 -21.29 11.38 -5.63
CA ALA A 365 -21.42 12.84 -5.75
C ALA A 365 -20.93 13.40 -7.10
N THR A 366 -20.10 12.66 -7.83
CA THR A 366 -19.69 13.01 -9.20
C THR A 366 -20.79 12.74 -10.25
N ARG A 367 -21.93 12.19 -9.83
CA ARG A 367 -23.09 11.81 -10.66
C ARG A 367 -22.71 10.94 -11.89
N PRO A 368 -22.03 9.80 -11.69
CA PRO A 368 -21.48 9.03 -12.80
C PRO A 368 -22.54 8.22 -13.55
N ALA A 369 -22.57 8.29 -14.88
CA ALA A 369 -23.39 7.39 -15.71
C ALA A 369 -22.90 5.93 -15.66
N ARG A 370 -21.59 5.73 -15.43
CA ARG A 370 -20.94 4.44 -15.22
C ARG A 370 -20.13 4.46 -13.92
N LEU A 371 -20.53 3.65 -12.95
CA LEU A 371 -19.87 3.52 -11.65
C LEU A 371 -19.12 2.20 -11.57
N LEU A 372 -17.81 2.26 -11.35
CA LEU A 372 -16.93 1.08 -11.27
C LEU A 372 -16.42 0.97 -9.82
N LEU A 373 -16.73 -0.13 -9.14
CA LEU A 373 -16.41 -0.33 -7.73
C LEU A 373 -15.56 -1.60 -7.52
N ASP A 374 -14.36 -1.44 -6.96
CA ASP A 374 -13.46 -2.56 -6.66
C ASP A 374 -13.44 -2.85 -5.15
N GLU A 375 -14.15 -3.90 -4.73
CA GLU A 375 -14.34 -4.31 -3.33
C GLU A 375 -14.72 -3.17 -2.35
N PRO A 376 -15.68 -2.30 -2.69
CA PRO A 376 -15.98 -1.09 -1.92
C PRO A 376 -16.49 -1.37 -0.49
N LEU A 377 -17.08 -2.54 -0.25
CA LEU A 377 -17.70 -2.91 1.03
C LEU A 377 -16.78 -3.76 1.93
N ALA A 378 -15.59 -4.15 1.46
CA ALA A 378 -14.71 -5.07 2.19
C ALA A 378 -14.20 -4.51 3.52
N ALA A 379 -14.03 -3.18 3.61
CA ALA A 379 -13.57 -2.48 4.81
C ALA A 379 -14.71 -1.91 5.68
N ILE A 380 -15.97 -2.20 5.33
CA ILE A 380 -17.17 -1.66 5.98
C ILE A 380 -17.78 -2.74 6.88
N ASP A 381 -18.29 -2.37 8.05
CA ASP A 381 -18.97 -3.31 8.95
C ASP A 381 -20.28 -3.85 8.34
N VAL A 382 -20.74 -5.00 8.83
CA VAL A 382 -21.86 -5.76 8.24
C VAL A 382 -23.15 -4.93 8.15
N ALA A 383 -23.50 -4.18 9.20
CA ALA A 383 -24.72 -3.39 9.24
C ALA A 383 -24.70 -2.27 8.20
N ARG A 384 -23.58 -1.56 8.10
CA ARG A 384 -23.41 -0.48 7.12
C ARG A 384 -23.24 -0.99 5.69
N ALA A 385 -22.60 -2.14 5.50
CA ALA A 385 -22.54 -2.79 4.20
C ALA A 385 -23.96 -3.12 3.71
N SER A 386 -24.87 -3.54 4.60
CA SER A 386 -26.28 -3.75 4.28
C SER A 386 -26.96 -2.45 3.80
N ALA A 387 -26.80 -1.34 4.54
CA ALA A 387 -27.34 -0.04 4.14
C ALA A 387 -26.81 0.41 2.77
N TRP A 388 -25.50 0.22 2.52
CA TRP A 388 -24.90 0.53 1.23
C TRP A 388 -25.42 -0.36 0.09
N ARG A 389 -25.75 -1.64 0.32
CA ARG A 389 -26.40 -2.46 -0.71
C ARG A 389 -27.76 -1.87 -1.10
N THR A 390 -28.54 -1.41 -0.13
CA THR A 390 -29.82 -0.72 -0.41
C THR A 390 -29.60 0.54 -1.25
N VAL A 391 -28.58 1.35 -0.91
CA VAL A 391 -28.20 2.53 -1.71
C VAL A 391 -27.77 2.15 -3.12
N LEU A 392 -26.85 1.20 -3.26
CA LEU A 392 -26.31 0.76 -4.55
C LEU A 392 -27.40 0.18 -5.45
N HIS A 393 -28.34 -0.58 -4.89
CA HIS A 393 -29.52 -1.07 -5.60
C HIS A 393 -30.47 0.07 -6.02
N ALA A 394 -30.66 1.09 -5.19
CA ALA A 394 -31.51 2.23 -5.53
C ALA A 394 -30.90 3.07 -6.66
N VAL A 395 -29.60 3.34 -6.61
CA VAL A 395 -28.92 4.20 -7.61
C VAL A 395 -28.61 3.48 -8.92
N SER A 396 -28.57 2.15 -8.95
CA SER A 396 -28.35 1.37 -10.18
C SER A 396 -29.53 1.49 -11.15
N LYS A 397 -30.73 1.84 -10.67
CA LYS A 397 -31.88 2.12 -11.53
C LYS A 397 -31.66 3.27 -12.49
N ASP A 398 -30.71 4.16 -12.19
CA ASP A 398 -30.44 5.38 -12.95
C ASP A 398 -29.07 5.36 -13.66
N ARG A 399 -28.25 4.30 -13.49
CA ARG A 399 -26.88 4.22 -14.03
C ARG A 399 -26.41 2.79 -14.24
N GLN A 400 -25.35 2.60 -15.03
CA GLN A 400 -24.65 1.31 -15.08
C GLN A 400 -23.69 1.21 -13.89
N THR A 401 -23.75 0.10 -13.16
CA THR A 401 -22.84 -0.16 -12.03
C THR A 401 -22.10 -1.47 -12.25
N MET A 402 -20.78 -1.45 -12.06
CA MET A 402 -19.92 -2.61 -12.13
C MET A 402 -19.21 -2.81 -10.80
N LEU A 403 -19.36 -3.98 -10.19
CA LEU A 403 -18.85 -4.27 -8.86
C LEU A 403 -17.93 -5.50 -8.89
N VAL A 404 -16.70 -5.36 -8.44
CA VAL A 404 -15.86 -6.50 -8.06
C VAL A 404 -16.13 -6.80 -6.59
N THR A 405 -16.52 -8.04 -6.32
CA THR A 405 -16.76 -8.53 -4.96
C THR A 405 -16.51 -10.03 -4.89
N HIS A 406 -16.13 -10.50 -3.71
CA HIS A 406 -16.06 -11.91 -3.36
C HIS A 406 -17.17 -12.31 -2.38
N ASN A 407 -18.10 -11.39 -2.09
CA ASN A 407 -19.19 -11.63 -1.15
C ASN A 407 -20.44 -12.14 -1.90
N PRO A 408 -20.93 -13.37 -1.61
CA PRO A 408 -22.12 -13.91 -2.24
C PRO A 408 -23.35 -13.00 -2.09
N THR A 409 -23.53 -12.37 -0.93
CA THR A 409 -24.66 -11.49 -0.66
C THR A 409 -24.73 -10.31 -1.62
N ASP A 410 -23.58 -9.78 -2.06
CA ASP A 410 -23.53 -8.69 -3.03
C ASP A 410 -24.01 -9.16 -4.41
N ILE A 411 -23.64 -10.39 -4.79
CA ILE A 411 -24.07 -11.00 -6.06
C ILE A 411 -25.58 -11.21 -6.05
N TYR A 412 -26.11 -11.88 -5.03
CA TYR A 412 -27.55 -12.19 -4.95
C TYR A 412 -28.42 -10.93 -4.83
N ALA A 413 -27.96 -9.90 -4.11
CA ALA A 413 -28.77 -8.71 -3.86
C ALA A 413 -28.71 -7.67 -4.98
N LEU A 414 -27.62 -7.61 -5.74
CA LEU A 414 -27.35 -6.50 -6.66
C LEU A 414 -27.24 -6.93 -8.11
N ALA A 415 -26.68 -8.10 -8.42
CA ALA A 415 -26.29 -8.44 -9.79
C ALA A 415 -27.50 -8.70 -10.70
N THR A 416 -27.53 -8.04 -11.86
CA THR A 416 -28.38 -8.45 -13.00
C THR A 416 -27.65 -9.46 -13.88
N SER A 417 -26.33 -9.33 -14.01
CA SER A 417 -25.46 -10.25 -14.73
C SER A 417 -24.10 -10.36 -14.06
N VAL A 418 -23.39 -11.44 -14.35
CA VAL A 418 -22.08 -11.73 -13.77
C VAL A 418 -21.07 -11.97 -14.88
N ILE A 419 -19.89 -11.34 -14.75
CA ILE A 419 -18.72 -11.57 -15.59
C ILE A 419 -17.69 -12.34 -14.75
N VAL A 420 -17.27 -13.50 -15.25
CA VAL A 420 -16.24 -14.33 -14.63
C VAL A 420 -14.92 -14.09 -15.34
N ILE A 421 -13.88 -13.71 -14.60
CA ILE A 421 -12.54 -13.47 -15.13
C ILE A 421 -11.58 -14.53 -14.60
N GLU A 422 -10.82 -15.15 -15.51
CA GLU A 422 -9.80 -16.14 -15.21
C GLU A 422 -8.58 -15.94 -16.12
N GLY A 423 -7.37 -15.96 -15.55
CA GLY A 423 -6.13 -15.79 -16.32
C GLY A 423 -6.04 -14.48 -17.14
N GLY A 424 -6.73 -13.41 -16.71
CA GLY A 424 -6.77 -12.13 -17.42
C GLY A 424 -7.77 -12.06 -18.57
N LYS A 425 -8.63 -13.07 -18.77
CA LYS A 425 -9.65 -13.12 -19.82
C LYS A 425 -11.05 -13.33 -19.23
N VAL A 426 -12.07 -12.87 -19.96
CA VAL A 426 -13.47 -13.18 -19.62
C VAL A 426 -13.72 -14.65 -19.94
N ALA A 427 -13.99 -15.44 -18.91
CA ALA A 427 -14.29 -16.86 -18.99
C ALA A 427 -15.78 -17.11 -19.30
N ALA A 428 -16.66 -16.29 -18.72
CA ALA A 428 -18.11 -16.35 -18.95
C ALA A 428 -18.76 -14.99 -18.67
N GLN A 429 -19.87 -14.71 -19.34
CA GLN A 429 -20.74 -13.57 -19.06
C GLN A 429 -22.19 -14.01 -19.30
N ALA A 430 -23.00 -14.04 -18.24
CA ALA A 430 -24.39 -14.47 -18.32
C ALA A 430 -25.23 -13.83 -17.20
N PRO A 431 -26.58 -13.89 -17.28
CA PRO A 431 -27.46 -13.49 -16.19
C PRO A 431 -27.10 -14.18 -14.87
N VAL A 432 -27.35 -13.50 -13.75
CA VAL A 432 -26.98 -14.02 -12.42
C VAL A 432 -27.60 -15.39 -12.16
N GLU A 433 -28.85 -15.61 -12.55
CA GLU A 433 -29.58 -16.87 -12.37
C GLU A 433 -28.87 -18.05 -13.07
N GLU A 434 -28.36 -17.82 -14.28
CA GLU A 434 -27.65 -18.84 -15.06
C GLU A 434 -26.29 -19.18 -14.43
N ILE A 435 -25.52 -18.17 -14.03
CA ILE A 435 -24.19 -18.35 -13.41
C ILE A 435 -24.30 -19.05 -12.06
N LEU A 436 -25.36 -18.77 -11.29
CA LEU A 436 -25.63 -19.41 -10.02
C LEU A 436 -26.13 -20.85 -10.20
N ARG A 437 -26.91 -21.12 -11.26
CA ARG A 437 -27.43 -22.46 -11.56
C ARG A 437 -26.35 -23.38 -12.14
N VAL A 438 -25.53 -22.85 -13.05
CA VAL A 438 -24.46 -23.59 -13.75
C VAL A 438 -23.14 -22.82 -13.61
N PRO A 439 -22.39 -23.04 -12.51
CA PRO A 439 -21.14 -22.34 -12.30
C PRO A 439 -20.10 -22.68 -13.39
N PRO A 440 -19.58 -21.70 -14.15
CA PRO A 440 -18.70 -21.96 -15.29
C PRO A 440 -17.31 -22.44 -14.85
N THR A 441 -16.85 -22.03 -13.67
CA THR A 441 -15.54 -22.39 -13.10
C THR A 441 -15.69 -22.93 -11.69
N GLN A 442 -14.65 -23.62 -11.19
CA GLN A 442 -14.62 -24.13 -9.82
C GLN A 442 -14.76 -23.00 -8.79
N PHE A 443 -14.08 -21.89 -9.02
CA PHE A 443 -14.15 -20.70 -8.17
C PHE A 443 -15.59 -20.19 -7.98
N VAL A 444 -16.40 -20.18 -9.05
CA VAL A 444 -17.80 -19.75 -8.95
C VAL A 444 -18.62 -20.79 -8.19
N ALA A 445 -18.37 -22.09 -8.41
CA ALA A 445 -19.06 -23.16 -7.69
C ALA A 445 -18.85 -23.03 -6.17
N ASP A 446 -17.61 -22.83 -5.74
CA ASP A 446 -17.24 -22.64 -4.34
C ASP A 446 -17.92 -21.39 -3.75
N LEU A 447 -18.01 -20.30 -4.52
CA LEU A 447 -18.67 -19.06 -4.11
C LEU A 447 -20.18 -19.21 -3.93
N THR A 448 -20.83 -19.99 -4.80
CA THR A 448 -22.26 -20.32 -4.74
C THR A 448 -22.58 -21.41 -3.73
N GLY A 449 -21.57 -22.10 -3.20
CA GLY A 449 -21.75 -23.25 -2.32
C GLY A 449 -22.32 -24.48 -3.03
N LEU A 450 -21.96 -24.69 -4.31
CA LEU A 450 -22.38 -25.84 -5.11
C LEU A 450 -21.19 -26.76 -5.38
N ASN A 451 -21.45 -28.06 -5.45
CA ASN A 451 -20.47 -29.01 -5.95
C ASN A 451 -20.53 -29.04 -7.47
N ARG A 452 -19.35 -29.03 -8.09
CA ARG A 452 -19.18 -28.99 -9.54
C ARG A 452 -18.19 -30.06 -9.98
N ILE A 453 -18.62 -30.92 -10.90
CA ILE A 453 -17.76 -31.94 -11.49
C ILE A 453 -17.80 -31.79 -13.00
N THR A 454 -16.64 -31.68 -13.64
CA THR A 454 -16.52 -31.60 -15.10
C THR A 454 -16.05 -32.92 -15.69
N GLY A 455 -16.55 -33.26 -16.87
CA GLY A 455 -16.13 -34.47 -17.57
C GLY A 455 -16.75 -34.61 -18.95
N THR A 456 -16.54 -35.78 -19.56
CA THR A 456 -17.13 -36.16 -20.84
C THR A 456 -18.34 -37.05 -20.60
N ILE A 457 -19.41 -36.86 -21.36
CA ILE A 457 -20.59 -37.74 -21.32
C ILE A 457 -20.21 -39.09 -21.90
N ASN A 458 -20.33 -40.16 -21.10
CA ASN A 458 -20.05 -41.53 -21.50
C ASN A 458 -21.28 -42.19 -22.13
N SER A 459 -22.46 -41.97 -21.54
CA SER A 459 -23.71 -42.59 -22.00
C SER A 459 -24.92 -41.81 -21.51
N VAL A 460 -26.02 -41.91 -22.26
CA VAL A 460 -27.34 -41.40 -21.87
C VAL A 460 -28.34 -42.53 -22.08
N HIS A 461 -28.84 -43.09 -20.98
CA HIS A 461 -29.78 -44.22 -20.98
C HIS A 461 -30.82 -44.05 -19.87
N ASP A 462 -32.09 -44.37 -20.16
CA ASP A 462 -33.21 -44.36 -19.20
C ASP A 462 -33.36 -43.05 -18.40
N GLY A 463 -33.12 -41.90 -19.05
CA GLY A 463 -33.21 -40.59 -18.40
C GLY A 463 -32.08 -40.32 -17.40
N ILE A 464 -30.97 -41.06 -17.47
CA ILE A 464 -29.76 -40.84 -16.68
C ILE A 464 -28.60 -40.54 -17.63
N VAL A 465 -27.81 -39.52 -17.27
CA VAL A 465 -26.60 -39.08 -17.96
C VAL A 465 -25.40 -39.47 -17.13
N THR A 466 -24.47 -40.21 -17.72
CA THR A 466 -23.23 -40.62 -17.06
C THR A 466 -22.07 -39.79 -17.60
N LEU A 467 -21.40 -39.04 -16.72
CA LEU A 467 -20.27 -38.16 -16.95
C LEU A 467 -19.04 -38.70 -16.20
N GLY A 468 -18.12 -39.38 -16.88
CA GLY A 468 -17.06 -40.12 -16.19
C GLY A 468 -17.65 -41.13 -15.19
N ASP A 469 -17.32 -40.97 -13.90
CA ASP A 469 -17.84 -41.77 -12.78
C ASP A 469 -19.08 -41.14 -12.09
N VAL A 470 -19.65 -40.07 -12.66
CA VAL A 470 -20.81 -39.35 -12.12
C VAL A 470 -22.05 -39.72 -12.93
N SER A 471 -23.13 -40.11 -12.27
CA SER A 471 -24.46 -40.26 -12.86
C SER A 471 -25.37 -39.13 -12.37
N GLY A 472 -26.12 -38.52 -13.28
CA GLY A 472 -27.09 -37.48 -12.98
C GLY A 472 -28.28 -37.50 -13.92
N VAL A 473 -29.19 -36.55 -13.75
CA VAL A 473 -30.30 -36.29 -14.68
C VAL A 473 -29.99 -35.04 -15.49
N ALA A 474 -30.66 -34.86 -16.63
CA ALA A 474 -30.56 -33.59 -17.36
C ALA A 474 -30.99 -32.43 -16.44
N GLY A 475 -30.25 -31.32 -16.51
CA GLY A 475 -30.57 -30.10 -15.78
C GLY A 475 -31.94 -29.52 -16.17
N GLU A 476 -32.46 -28.64 -15.34
CA GLU A 476 -33.70 -27.92 -15.64
C GLU A 476 -33.54 -27.10 -16.93
N ASP A 477 -34.54 -27.15 -17.80
CA ASP A 477 -34.54 -26.54 -19.14
C ASP A 477 -33.47 -27.03 -20.12
N VAL A 478 -32.80 -28.16 -19.85
CA VAL A 478 -31.82 -28.75 -20.76
C VAL A 478 -32.48 -29.76 -21.71
N PRO A 479 -32.50 -29.51 -23.03
CA PRO A 479 -33.01 -30.48 -24.00
C PRO A 479 -32.11 -31.74 -24.07
N TRP A 480 -32.71 -32.93 -24.05
CA TRP A 480 -31.97 -34.20 -24.04
C TRP A 480 -31.08 -34.42 -25.27
N ASP A 481 -31.43 -33.82 -26.41
CA ASP A 481 -30.66 -33.85 -27.65
C ASP A 481 -29.34 -33.07 -27.57
N THR A 482 -29.17 -32.19 -26.57
CA THR A 482 -27.90 -31.49 -26.33
C THR A 482 -26.88 -32.32 -25.54
N LEU A 483 -27.33 -33.40 -24.87
CA LEU A 483 -26.51 -34.25 -24.03
C LEU A 483 -26.07 -35.49 -24.82
N VAL A 484 -25.05 -35.33 -25.65
CA VAL A 484 -24.57 -36.39 -26.55
C VAL A 484 -23.33 -37.08 -25.98
N PRO A 485 -23.22 -38.43 -26.05
CA PRO A 485 -21.98 -39.13 -25.71
C PRO A 485 -20.77 -38.54 -26.45
N GLY A 486 -19.68 -38.30 -25.72
CA GLY A 486 -18.47 -37.64 -26.21
C GLY A 486 -18.43 -36.12 -26.01
N ALA A 487 -19.55 -35.47 -25.71
CA ALA A 487 -19.58 -34.04 -25.41
C ALA A 487 -19.06 -33.72 -24.00
N GLN A 488 -18.55 -32.51 -23.81
CA GLN A 488 -18.18 -31.99 -22.49
C GLN A 488 -19.43 -31.53 -21.75
N ALA A 489 -19.52 -31.85 -20.45
CA ALA A 489 -20.62 -31.44 -19.61
C ALA A 489 -20.16 -31.18 -18.17
N VAL A 490 -21.05 -30.58 -17.39
CA VAL A 490 -20.85 -30.22 -16.00
C VAL A 490 -21.99 -30.81 -15.18
N ALA A 491 -21.65 -31.59 -14.15
CA ALA A 491 -22.58 -32.06 -13.15
C ALA A 491 -22.53 -31.14 -11.93
N VAL A 492 -23.71 -30.67 -11.50
CA VAL A 492 -23.88 -29.74 -10.37
C VAL A 492 -24.85 -30.33 -9.35
N PHE A 493 -24.53 -30.21 -8.07
CA PHE A 493 -25.40 -30.65 -6.97
C PHE A 493 -25.14 -29.87 -5.68
N ALA A 494 -26.16 -29.75 -4.83
CA ALA A 494 -26.03 -29.14 -3.53
C ALA A 494 -25.14 -29.99 -2.60
N PRO A 495 -24.32 -29.39 -1.73
CA PRO A 495 -23.51 -30.13 -0.76
C PRO A 495 -24.32 -31.09 0.12
N GLU A 496 -25.54 -30.71 0.51
CA GLU A 496 -26.46 -31.54 1.29
C GLU A 496 -26.92 -32.83 0.58
N ALA A 497 -26.76 -32.91 -0.74
CA ALA A 497 -27.09 -34.12 -1.50
C ALA A 497 -26.00 -35.21 -1.40
N ALA A 498 -24.85 -34.88 -0.81
CA ALA A 498 -23.74 -35.79 -0.62
C ALA A 498 -23.61 -36.25 0.84
N ILE A 499 -23.12 -37.47 1.00
CA ILE A 499 -22.86 -38.12 2.29
C ILE A 499 -21.43 -38.62 2.28
N LEU A 500 -20.76 -38.56 3.44
CA LEU A 500 -19.38 -38.97 3.61
C LEU A 500 -19.31 -40.27 4.43
N ARG A 501 -18.48 -41.21 3.96
CA ARG A 501 -18.21 -42.50 4.62
C ARG A 501 -16.72 -42.72 4.78
N LEU A 502 -16.33 -43.45 5.82
CA LEU A 502 -14.94 -43.92 5.94
C LEU A 502 -14.64 -44.97 4.88
N TYR A 503 -13.47 -44.82 4.24
CA TYR A 503 -13.01 -45.78 3.26
C TYR A 503 -12.52 -47.05 3.94
N SER A 504 -13.19 -48.19 3.74
CA SER A 504 -12.71 -49.51 4.17
C SER A 504 -12.22 -50.30 2.95
N LYS A 505 -10.99 -50.83 3.04
CA LYS A 505 -10.41 -51.71 2.00
C LYS A 505 -11.05 -53.09 1.94
N GLU A 506 -11.83 -53.49 2.95
CA GLU A 506 -12.39 -54.84 3.06
C GLU A 506 -13.71 -55.04 2.30
N GLN A 507 -14.30 -53.99 1.71
CA GLN A 507 -15.52 -54.10 0.93
C GLN A 507 -15.23 -54.29 -0.57
N ASN A 508 -14.67 -55.44 -0.92
CA ASN A 508 -14.69 -55.93 -2.29
C ASN A 508 -16.10 -56.49 -2.59
N GLY A 509 -17.02 -55.61 -3.01
CA GLY A 509 -18.26 -56.00 -3.71
C GLY A 509 -19.56 -56.09 -2.91
N SER A 510 -19.58 -55.80 -1.61
CA SER A 510 -20.82 -55.77 -0.81
C SER A 510 -20.80 -54.66 0.25
N GLY A 511 -20.64 -53.42 -0.21
CA GLY A 511 -21.11 -52.28 0.58
C GLY A 511 -22.62 -52.38 0.85
N PRO A 512 -23.17 -51.61 1.80
CA PRO A 512 -24.61 -51.60 2.04
C PRO A 512 -25.35 -51.34 0.71
N GLN A 513 -26.28 -52.22 0.35
CA GLN A 513 -27.10 -52.05 -0.86
C GLN A 513 -27.87 -50.73 -0.73
N GLU A 514 -27.58 -49.77 -1.59
CA GLU A 514 -28.20 -48.46 -1.57
C GLU A 514 -28.59 -48.00 -2.97
N SER A 515 -29.58 -47.12 -3.03
CA SER A 515 -30.11 -46.58 -4.28
C SER A 515 -29.28 -45.42 -4.84
N ALA A 516 -28.27 -44.94 -4.10
CA ALA A 516 -27.34 -43.94 -4.58
C ALA A 516 -26.42 -44.54 -5.66
N ARG A 517 -26.40 -43.91 -6.85
CA ARG A 517 -25.61 -44.37 -7.99
C ARG A 517 -24.22 -43.76 -8.05
N ASN A 518 -23.99 -42.66 -7.33
CA ASN A 518 -22.71 -41.95 -7.35
C ASN A 518 -21.86 -42.32 -6.14
N HIS A 519 -20.67 -42.88 -6.40
CA HIS A 519 -19.73 -43.34 -5.39
C HIS A 519 -18.32 -42.96 -5.81
N TRP A 520 -17.67 -42.12 -5.03
CA TRP A 520 -16.32 -41.65 -5.34
C TRP A 520 -15.41 -41.83 -4.15
N SER A 521 -14.28 -42.48 -4.37
CA SER A 521 -13.20 -42.50 -3.38
C SER A 521 -12.39 -41.22 -3.47
N GLY A 522 -12.07 -40.63 -2.32
CA GLY A 522 -11.31 -39.39 -2.26
C GLY A 522 -10.55 -39.24 -0.95
N VAL A 523 -9.87 -38.11 -0.84
CA VAL A 523 -9.06 -37.76 0.33
C VAL A 523 -9.55 -36.41 0.87
N VAL A 524 -9.68 -36.30 2.19
CA VAL A 524 -10.01 -35.04 2.85
C VAL A 524 -8.90 -34.02 2.60
N SER A 525 -9.23 -32.96 1.87
CA SER A 525 -8.35 -31.84 1.49
C SER A 525 -8.59 -30.60 2.34
N GLY A 526 -9.82 -30.42 2.87
CA GLY A 526 -10.24 -29.21 3.57
C GLY A 526 -11.27 -29.48 4.66
N ILE A 527 -11.21 -28.70 5.74
CA ILE A 527 -12.17 -28.74 6.84
C ILE A 527 -12.50 -27.29 7.23
N ALA A 528 -13.75 -26.88 7.05
CA ALA A 528 -14.22 -25.53 7.37
C ALA A 528 -15.51 -25.55 8.19
N HIS A 529 -15.65 -24.65 9.17
CA HIS A 529 -16.87 -24.55 9.99
C HIS A 529 -17.74 -23.39 9.50
N SER A 530 -19.01 -23.65 9.18
CA SER A 530 -19.96 -22.63 8.72
C SER A 530 -21.38 -22.97 9.15
N GLY A 531 -22.11 -21.98 9.70
CA GLY A 531 -23.55 -22.12 10.00
C GLY A 531 -23.92 -23.27 10.94
N GLY A 532 -23.03 -23.66 11.87
CA GLY A 532 -23.24 -24.80 12.77
C GLY A 532 -23.01 -26.18 12.14
N LYS A 533 -22.54 -26.22 10.88
CA LYS A 533 -22.08 -27.43 10.18
C LYS A 533 -20.57 -27.37 9.97
N ILE A 534 -19.96 -28.53 9.73
CA ILE A 534 -18.57 -28.66 9.29
C ILE A 534 -18.59 -29.09 7.82
N ASN A 535 -18.08 -28.25 6.94
CA ASN A 535 -17.92 -28.52 5.52
C ASN A 535 -16.58 -29.26 5.31
N ILE A 536 -16.65 -30.49 4.83
CA ILE A 536 -15.49 -31.32 4.49
C ILE A 536 -15.28 -31.27 2.99
N SER A 537 -14.12 -30.78 2.57
CA SER A 537 -13.71 -30.77 1.17
C SER A 537 -12.94 -32.06 0.89
N VAL A 538 -13.34 -32.77 -0.16
CA VAL A 538 -12.79 -34.07 -0.56
C VAL A 538 -12.32 -33.98 -2.00
N THR A 539 -11.03 -34.23 -2.23
CA THR A 539 -10.48 -34.40 -3.57
C THR A 539 -10.78 -35.80 -4.07
N ILE A 540 -11.55 -35.92 -5.15
CA ILE A 540 -11.92 -37.18 -5.80
C ILE A 540 -11.04 -37.47 -7.04
N ALA A 541 -11.13 -38.68 -7.57
CA ALA A 541 -10.45 -39.05 -8.81
C ALA A 541 -10.81 -38.09 -9.97
N GLY A 542 -9.82 -37.75 -10.79
CA GLY A 542 -9.97 -36.72 -11.83
C GLY A 542 -9.69 -35.28 -11.37
N GLY A 543 -9.28 -35.08 -10.10
CA GLY A 543 -8.83 -33.78 -9.59
C GLY A 543 -9.96 -32.81 -9.23
N ASN A 544 -11.21 -33.27 -9.25
CA ASN A 544 -12.36 -32.49 -8.80
C ASN A 544 -12.43 -32.46 -7.27
N GLU A 545 -12.98 -31.38 -6.72
CA GLU A 545 -13.20 -31.21 -5.29
C GLU A 545 -14.70 -31.16 -4.99
N VAL A 546 -15.12 -31.91 -3.96
CA VAL A 546 -16.52 -32.01 -3.53
C VAL A 546 -16.59 -31.64 -2.06
N THR A 547 -17.48 -30.72 -1.74
CA THR A 547 -17.79 -30.30 -0.37
C THR A 547 -18.98 -31.09 0.16
N VAL A 548 -18.83 -31.65 1.37
CA VAL A 548 -19.87 -32.40 2.07
C VAL A 548 -20.06 -31.82 3.46
N PRO A 549 -21.24 -31.26 3.80
CA PRO A 549 -21.53 -30.73 5.11
C PRO A 549 -21.88 -31.88 6.06
N ILE A 550 -21.24 -31.92 7.23
CA ILE A 550 -21.52 -32.88 8.29
C ILE A 550 -21.75 -32.17 9.62
N THR A 551 -22.37 -32.88 10.56
CA THR A 551 -22.56 -32.34 11.92
C THR A 551 -21.25 -32.41 12.71
N PRO A 552 -21.04 -31.53 13.70
CA PRO A 552 -19.88 -31.62 14.60
C PRO A 552 -19.75 -32.99 15.30
N ALA A 553 -20.88 -33.63 15.64
CA ALA A 553 -20.91 -34.97 16.21
C ALA A 553 -20.36 -36.01 15.23
N SER A 554 -20.87 -36.01 13.98
CA SER A 554 -20.39 -36.92 12.93
C SER A 554 -18.91 -36.71 12.60
N PHE A 555 -18.40 -35.48 12.65
CA PHE A 555 -16.97 -35.21 12.45
C PHE A 555 -16.12 -35.87 13.54
N ALA A 556 -16.54 -35.78 14.80
CA ALA A 556 -15.87 -36.41 15.92
C ALA A 556 -15.96 -37.95 15.86
N ASP A 557 -17.15 -38.49 15.56
CA ASP A 557 -17.39 -39.94 15.47
C ASP A 557 -16.58 -40.60 14.36
N LEU A 558 -16.44 -39.92 13.22
CA LEU A 558 -15.68 -40.41 12.06
C LEU A 558 -14.16 -40.17 12.20
N ALA A 559 -13.71 -39.47 13.25
CA ALA A 559 -12.31 -39.12 13.50
C ALA A 559 -11.58 -38.59 12.24
N LEU A 560 -12.25 -37.69 11.51
CA LEU A 560 -11.73 -37.16 10.24
C LEU A 560 -10.56 -36.20 10.47
N ASP A 561 -9.54 -36.32 9.64
CA ASP A 561 -8.38 -35.43 9.61
C ASP A 561 -7.96 -35.21 8.15
N TYR A 562 -7.09 -34.23 7.93
CA TYR A 562 -6.46 -33.99 6.63
C TYR A 562 -5.74 -35.26 6.15
N GLY A 563 -6.01 -35.66 4.91
CA GLY A 563 -5.42 -36.88 4.35
C GLY A 563 -6.22 -38.17 4.61
N THR A 564 -7.29 -38.12 5.41
CA THR A 564 -8.14 -39.31 5.62
C THR A 564 -8.81 -39.72 4.32
N ARG A 565 -8.75 -41.02 3.99
CA ARG A 565 -9.45 -41.58 2.82
C ARG A 565 -10.92 -41.80 3.15
N VAL A 566 -11.77 -41.28 2.29
CA VAL A 566 -13.22 -41.29 2.46
C VAL A 566 -13.90 -41.69 1.16
N SER A 567 -15.13 -42.17 1.25
CA SER A 567 -16.03 -42.37 0.11
C SER A 567 -17.14 -41.34 0.17
N VAL A 568 -17.37 -40.63 -0.93
CA VAL A 568 -18.45 -39.67 -1.10
C VAL A 568 -19.56 -40.33 -1.89
N VAL A 569 -20.77 -40.29 -1.35
CA VAL A 569 -21.97 -40.91 -1.94
C VAL A 569 -22.99 -39.82 -2.23
N ALA A 570 -23.53 -39.78 -3.46
CA ALA A 570 -24.59 -38.85 -3.85
C ALA A 570 -25.71 -39.54 -4.65
N LYS A 571 -26.92 -38.99 -4.58
CA LYS A 571 -28.05 -39.49 -5.38
C LYS A 571 -27.99 -38.91 -6.79
N ALA A 572 -28.07 -39.75 -7.81
CA ALA A 572 -28.13 -39.30 -9.21
C ALA A 572 -29.31 -38.35 -9.47
N LEU A 573 -30.47 -38.57 -8.83
CA LEU A 573 -31.63 -37.69 -8.94
C LEU A 573 -31.43 -36.29 -8.31
N ALA A 574 -30.41 -36.12 -7.48
CA ALA A 574 -30.04 -34.83 -6.90
C ALA A 574 -28.85 -34.18 -7.63
N THR A 575 -28.38 -34.79 -8.73
CA THR A 575 -27.28 -34.32 -9.55
C THR A 575 -27.82 -33.93 -10.92
N SER A 576 -27.73 -32.65 -11.25
CA SER A 576 -28.15 -32.10 -12.54
C SER A 576 -26.96 -31.97 -13.48
N VAL A 577 -27.10 -32.41 -14.73
CA VAL A 577 -26.06 -32.37 -15.75
C VAL A 577 -26.42 -31.35 -16.83
N TYR A 578 -25.50 -30.45 -17.10
CA TYR A 578 -25.63 -29.37 -18.08
C TYR A 578 -24.55 -29.51 -19.17
N PRO A 579 -24.86 -29.24 -20.45
CA PRO A 579 -23.85 -29.18 -21.50
C PRO A 579 -22.91 -27.99 -21.27
N ARG A 580 -21.66 -28.12 -21.74
CA ARG A 580 -20.62 -27.08 -21.57
C ARG A 580 -20.43 -26.22 -22.81
#